data_AF-A0A9C7WGX0-F1
#
_entry.id   AF-A0A9C7WGX0-F1
#
_cell.length_a   1.000
_cell.length_b   1.000
_cell.length_c   1.000
_cell.angle_alpha   90.00
_cell.angle_beta   90.00
_cell.angle_gamma   90.00
#
_symmetry.space_group_name_H-M   'P 1'
#
loop_
_entity.id
_entity.type
_entity.pdbx_description
1 polymer ?
#
loop_
_entity_poly.entity_id
_entity_poly.type
_entity_poly.pdbx_seq_one_letter_code
_entity_poly.pdbx_strand_id
1 'polypeptide(L)'
;MSYALRNTLIIGAFLALLLSGGLYWVRGHLPKRIKALEGRIKERGEYLDQLSQIYEIYSSLESQLDSLRQVHARRKKALPPSAPPSVVLAYIDRLLRTDRSGLTFTFDFQTSVDRKDYGYTICRILGEGPFQDLYKFLWRIEHGQPLVKLTSLHLQRREKVIEDRKAYGWVSFDMILEAYYSPKYAILKEPWPVQVGVEAPVTYNFFYPLILPELPPNDENLPEVEGAKLLAITGDRVYIKDGKGRLASLREGDRVYLGKLAKIDRNEGRAIFLLNEGGIFRRVELRMPVSEGGYTVAKLLKVRAEVTEEGTVVEIRTDRPVRYRHFTLNSPDRVVVDLWPVAFGRKLGKVEGEWGPVRRLRYSQYRFSPPTARVVVDLEDLAPYEVSHEGNLILLRFREE
;
A
#
# COMPACT_ATOMS: atom_id res chain seq x y z
N MET A 1 41.82 -121.70 -48.65
CA MET A 1 41.41 -120.34 -49.07
C MET A 1 42.66 -119.51 -49.38
N SER A 2 42.67 -118.76 -50.49
CA SER A 2 43.76 -117.82 -50.81
C SER A 2 43.82 -116.69 -49.76
N TYR A 3 45.04 -116.28 -49.37
CA TYR A 3 45.28 -115.24 -48.36
C TYR A 3 44.60 -113.91 -48.70
N ALA A 4 44.48 -113.56 -49.99
CA ALA A 4 43.81 -112.34 -50.44
C ALA A 4 42.31 -112.34 -50.09
N LEU A 5 41.61 -113.44 -50.35
CA LEU A 5 40.18 -113.59 -50.05
C LEU A 5 39.89 -113.52 -48.53
N ARG A 6 40.78 -114.06 -47.70
CA ARG A 6 40.64 -114.03 -46.23
C ARG A 6 40.82 -112.62 -45.67
N ASN A 7 41.79 -111.85 -46.18
CA ASN A 7 41.97 -110.44 -45.77
C ASN A 7 40.83 -109.54 -46.25
N THR A 8 40.30 -109.72 -47.47
CA THR A 8 39.15 -108.94 -47.95
C THR A 8 37.88 -109.21 -47.14
N LEU A 9 37.66 -110.46 -46.71
CA LEU A 9 36.54 -110.82 -45.82
C LEU A 9 36.67 -110.19 -44.43
N ILE A 10 37.88 -110.19 -43.86
CA ILE A 10 38.15 -109.57 -42.56
C ILE A 10 37.95 -108.04 -42.63
N ILE A 11 38.49 -107.39 -43.67
CA ILE A 11 38.34 -105.94 -43.88
C ILE A 11 36.86 -105.59 -44.14
N GLY A 12 36.15 -106.39 -44.96
CA GLY A 12 34.73 -106.20 -45.23
C GLY A 12 33.84 -106.35 -44.00
N ALA A 13 34.11 -107.36 -43.17
CA ALA A 13 33.43 -107.54 -41.88
C ALA A 13 33.71 -106.37 -40.93
N PHE A 14 34.94 -105.87 -40.88
CA PHE A 14 35.32 -104.73 -40.05
C PHE A 14 34.66 -103.43 -40.52
N LEU A 15 34.60 -103.19 -41.83
CA LEU A 15 33.90 -102.06 -42.44
C LEU A 15 32.39 -102.10 -42.19
N ALA A 16 31.77 -103.28 -42.30
CA ALA A 16 30.36 -103.46 -41.99
C ALA A 16 30.06 -103.20 -40.50
N LEU A 17 30.97 -103.58 -39.60
CA LEU A 17 30.87 -103.33 -38.16
C LEU A 17 31.03 -101.84 -37.82
N LEU A 18 31.97 -101.15 -38.47
CA LEU A 18 32.12 -99.69 -38.37
C LEU A 18 30.90 -98.93 -38.93
N LEU A 19 30.38 -99.34 -40.09
CA LEU A 19 29.21 -98.70 -40.71
C LEU A 19 27.95 -98.92 -39.88
N SER A 20 27.73 -100.12 -39.35
CA SER A 20 26.60 -100.43 -38.48
C SER A 20 26.71 -99.71 -37.13
N GLY A 21 27.89 -99.67 -36.52
CA GLY A 21 28.16 -98.90 -35.30
C GLY A 21 27.96 -97.39 -35.50
N GLY A 22 28.43 -96.85 -36.64
CA GLY A 22 28.24 -95.46 -37.04
C GLY A 22 26.77 -95.13 -37.29
N LEU A 23 26.05 -95.97 -38.03
CA LEU A 23 24.61 -95.82 -38.26
C LEU A 23 23.80 -95.92 -36.96
N TYR A 24 24.17 -96.81 -36.04
CA TYR A 24 23.55 -96.90 -34.72
C TYR A 24 23.79 -95.65 -33.88
N TRP A 25 25.01 -95.11 -33.88
CA TRP A 25 25.33 -93.86 -33.19
C TRP A 25 24.54 -92.69 -33.77
N VAL A 26 24.50 -92.57 -35.11
CA VAL A 26 23.80 -91.49 -35.82
C VAL A 26 22.28 -91.58 -35.64
N ARG A 27 21.71 -92.78 -35.71
CA ARG A 27 20.25 -92.96 -35.65
C ARG A 27 19.72 -93.05 -34.22
N GLY A 28 20.53 -93.52 -33.27
CA GLY A 28 20.11 -93.73 -31.88
C GLY A 28 20.58 -92.66 -30.89
N HIS A 29 21.84 -92.21 -30.97
CA HIS A 29 22.46 -91.38 -29.94
C HIS A 29 22.43 -89.87 -30.27
N LEU A 30 22.68 -89.50 -31.52
CA LEU A 30 22.65 -88.11 -31.99
C LEU A 30 21.28 -87.41 -31.80
N PRO A 31 20.12 -88.00 -32.19
CA PRO A 31 18.83 -87.34 -32.01
C PRO A 31 18.44 -87.15 -30.53
N LYS A 32 18.89 -88.04 -29.63
CA LYS A 32 18.69 -87.87 -28.18
C LYS A 32 19.47 -86.67 -27.64
N ARG A 33 20.72 -86.48 -28.10
CA ARG A 33 21.53 -85.31 -27.74
C ARG A 33 20.93 -84.02 -28.31
N ILE A 34 20.45 -84.05 -29.55
CA ILE A 34 19.80 -82.89 -30.19
C ILE A 34 18.54 -82.49 -29.41
N LYS A 35 17.64 -83.43 -29.10
CA LYS A 35 16.46 -83.16 -28.26
C LYS A 35 16.81 -82.63 -26.87
N ALA A 36 17.85 -83.17 -26.23
CA ALA A 36 18.31 -82.67 -24.94
C ALA A 36 18.88 -81.25 -25.03
N LEU A 37 19.58 -80.92 -26.11
CA LEU A 37 20.11 -79.58 -26.37
C LEU A 37 19.00 -78.59 -26.71
N GLU A 38 18.03 -78.97 -27.55
CA GLU A 38 16.83 -78.17 -27.85
C GLU A 38 16.02 -77.90 -26.57
N GLY A 39 15.85 -78.90 -25.70
CA GLY A 39 15.21 -78.74 -24.39
C GLY A 39 15.94 -77.71 -23.52
N ARG A 40 17.27 -77.75 -23.47
CA ARG A 40 18.09 -76.76 -22.74
C ARG A 40 18.01 -75.36 -23.35
N ILE A 41 17.94 -75.25 -24.68
CA ILE A 41 17.77 -73.96 -25.35
C ILE A 41 16.41 -73.37 -24.99
N LYS A 42 15.36 -74.19 -24.99
CA LYS A 42 14.01 -73.77 -24.61
C LYS A 42 13.95 -73.33 -23.14
N GLU A 43 14.49 -74.14 -22.22
CA GLU A 43 14.57 -73.82 -20.79
C GLU A 43 15.35 -72.52 -20.54
N ARG A 44 16.47 -72.32 -21.23
CA ARG A 44 17.23 -71.06 -21.16
C ARG A 44 16.47 -69.88 -21.76
N GLY A 45 15.71 -70.09 -22.83
CA GLY A 45 14.84 -69.06 -23.42
C GLY A 45 13.76 -68.62 -22.43
N GLU A 46 13.05 -69.60 -21.83
CA GLU A 46 12.05 -69.34 -20.78
C GLU A 46 12.66 -68.63 -19.57
N TYR A 47 13.89 -68.99 -19.17
CA TYR A 47 14.62 -68.31 -18.10
C TYR A 47 14.98 -66.85 -18.45
N LEU A 48 15.38 -66.58 -19.69
CA LEU A 48 15.66 -65.22 -20.16
C LEU A 48 14.40 -64.36 -20.19
N ASP A 49 13.26 -64.92 -20.62
CA ASP A 49 11.97 -64.23 -20.61
C ASP A 49 11.51 -63.90 -19.18
N GLN A 50 11.74 -64.80 -18.21
CA GLN A 50 11.50 -64.51 -16.80
C GLN A 50 12.38 -63.36 -16.30
N LEU A 51 13.65 -63.35 -16.69
CA LEU A 51 14.59 -62.28 -16.33
C LEU A 51 14.18 -60.92 -16.91
N SER A 52 13.72 -60.88 -18.16
CA SER A 52 13.23 -59.62 -18.75
C SER A 52 11.98 -59.12 -18.04
N GLN A 53 11.04 -60.00 -17.68
CA GLN A 53 9.86 -59.62 -16.89
C GLN A 53 10.23 -59.06 -15.52
N ILE A 54 11.21 -59.66 -14.83
CA ILE A 54 11.71 -59.15 -13.54
C ILE A 54 12.32 -57.76 -13.71
N TYR A 55 13.08 -57.53 -14.79
CA TYR A 55 13.68 -56.23 -15.08
C TYR A 55 12.62 -55.15 -15.36
N GLU A 56 11.58 -55.48 -16.13
CA GLU A 56 10.45 -54.58 -16.39
C GLU A 56 9.70 -54.23 -15.10
N ILE A 57 9.44 -55.23 -14.23
CA ILE A 57 8.82 -55.00 -12.91
C ILE A 57 9.70 -54.07 -12.07
N TYR A 58 11.02 -54.32 -12.03
CA TYR A 58 11.96 -53.49 -11.28
C TYR A 58 11.94 -52.03 -11.76
N SER A 59 12.03 -51.80 -13.07
CA SER A 59 11.98 -50.46 -13.66
C SER A 59 10.66 -49.74 -13.36
N SER A 60 9.53 -50.47 -13.44
CA SER A 60 8.22 -49.90 -13.10
C SER A 60 8.12 -49.51 -11.62
N LEU A 61 8.64 -50.35 -10.71
CA LEU A 61 8.67 -50.07 -9.27
C LEU A 61 9.56 -48.87 -8.94
N GLU A 62 10.70 -48.72 -9.62
CA GLU A 62 11.60 -47.58 -9.45
C GLU A 62 10.91 -46.27 -9.88
N SER A 63 10.24 -46.27 -11.02
CA SER A 63 9.46 -45.12 -11.48
C SER A 63 8.31 -44.76 -10.53
N GLN A 64 7.61 -45.76 -9.98
CA GLN A 64 6.56 -45.56 -8.98
C GLN A 64 7.14 -44.99 -7.68
N LEU A 65 8.28 -45.51 -7.22
CA LEU A 65 8.97 -45.01 -6.03
C LEU A 65 9.37 -43.55 -6.20
N ASP A 66 9.89 -43.17 -7.36
CA ASP A 66 10.28 -41.80 -7.65
C ASP A 66 9.08 -40.85 -7.75
N SER A 67 7.98 -41.29 -8.37
CA SER A 67 6.73 -40.51 -8.38
C SER A 67 6.16 -40.33 -6.97
N LEU A 68 6.19 -41.38 -6.13
CA LEU A 68 5.78 -41.33 -4.73
C LEU A 68 6.70 -40.41 -3.93
N ARG A 69 8.02 -40.47 -4.14
CA ARG A 69 8.99 -39.55 -3.52
C ARG A 69 8.73 -38.10 -3.92
N GLN A 70 8.39 -37.82 -5.18
CA GLN A 70 8.06 -36.46 -5.64
C GLN A 70 6.75 -35.95 -5.03
N VAL A 71 5.70 -36.77 -4.98
CA VAL A 71 4.43 -36.44 -4.30
C VAL A 71 4.67 -36.24 -2.80
N HIS A 72 5.54 -37.04 -2.20
CA HIS A 72 5.96 -36.90 -0.81
C HIS A 72 6.73 -35.59 -0.57
N ALA A 73 7.67 -35.24 -1.46
CA ALA A 73 8.46 -34.01 -1.37
C ALA A 73 7.62 -32.73 -1.53
N ARG A 74 6.47 -32.83 -2.21
CA ARG A 74 5.49 -31.72 -2.33
C ARG A 74 4.60 -31.55 -1.09
N ARG A 75 4.71 -32.40 -0.07
CA ARG A 75 3.94 -32.22 1.18
C ARG A 75 4.38 -30.94 1.89
N LYS A 76 3.40 -30.14 2.29
CA LYS A 76 3.62 -28.89 3.03
C LYS A 76 4.25 -29.12 4.41
N LYS A 77 4.00 -30.29 5.01
CA LYS A 77 4.49 -30.68 6.34
C LYS A 77 5.06 -32.09 6.32
N ALA A 78 6.16 -32.28 7.03
CA ALA A 78 6.84 -33.56 7.16
C ALA A 78 7.45 -33.70 8.56
N LEU A 79 7.64 -34.96 8.99
CA LEU A 79 8.19 -35.28 10.30
C LEU A 79 9.72 -35.47 10.20
N PRO A 80 10.49 -34.84 11.09
CA PRO A 80 11.90 -35.16 11.29
C PRO A 80 12.07 -36.48 12.09
N PRO A 81 13.25 -37.11 12.01
CA PRO A 81 13.55 -38.34 12.74
C PRO A 81 13.61 -38.13 14.25
N SER A 82 14.10 -36.96 14.67
CA SER A 82 14.24 -36.57 16.07
C SER A 82 14.03 -35.06 16.20
N ALA A 83 13.65 -34.60 17.39
CA ALA A 83 13.52 -33.18 17.70
C ALA A 83 14.17 -32.80 19.04
N PRO A 84 15.46 -33.10 19.27
CA PRO A 84 16.10 -32.69 20.51
C PRO A 84 16.08 -31.16 20.64
N PRO A 85 16.05 -30.60 21.86
CA PRO A 85 15.93 -29.17 22.09
C PRO A 85 17.00 -28.33 21.35
N SER A 86 18.21 -28.87 21.21
CA SER A 86 19.31 -28.25 20.46
C SER A 86 19.01 -28.07 18.97
N VAL A 87 18.38 -29.08 18.33
CA VAL A 87 18.01 -29.03 16.90
C VAL A 87 16.84 -28.07 16.70
N VAL A 88 15.86 -28.06 17.61
CA VAL A 88 14.73 -27.10 17.57
C VAL A 88 15.24 -25.66 17.71
N LEU A 89 16.14 -25.40 18.66
CA LEU A 89 16.76 -24.09 18.83
C LEU A 89 17.58 -23.68 17.60
N ALA A 90 18.39 -24.58 17.04
CA ALA A 90 19.16 -24.32 15.81
C ALA A 90 18.27 -24.08 14.58
N TYR A 91 17.09 -24.69 14.54
CA TYR A 91 16.09 -24.41 13.50
C TYR A 91 15.51 -23.00 13.66
N ILE A 92 15.11 -22.62 14.87
CA ILE A 92 14.59 -21.29 15.19
C ILE A 92 15.63 -20.19 14.88
N ASP A 93 16.88 -20.37 15.31
CA ASP A 93 17.96 -19.39 15.05
C ASP A 93 18.17 -19.19 13.54
N ARG A 94 18.15 -20.28 12.75
CA ARG A 94 18.25 -20.18 11.28
C ARG A 94 17.06 -19.47 10.65
N LEU A 95 15.83 -19.67 11.15
CA LEU A 95 14.66 -18.91 10.69
C LEU A 95 14.85 -17.41 10.90
N LEU A 96 15.27 -17.01 12.11
CA LEU A 96 15.44 -15.61 12.48
C LEU A 96 16.57 -14.94 11.69
N ARG A 97 17.68 -15.64 11.47
CA ARG A 97 18.79 -15.14 10.62
C ARG A 97 18.39 -14.97 9.16
N THR A 98 17.58 -15.89 8.63
CA THR A 98 17.10 -15.83 7.24
C THR A 98 16.27 -14.56 7.00
N ASP A 99 15.47 -14.15 7.97
CA ASP A 99 14.63 -12.95 7.90
C ASP A 99 15.32 -11.66 8.35
N ARG A 100 16.58 -11.74 8.81
CA ARG A 100 17.26 -10.62 9.51
C ARG A 100 16.38 -10.04 10.61
N SER A 101 15.71 -10.93 11.34
CA SER A 101 14.72 -10.58 12.35
C SER A 101 15.35 -9.81 13.51
N GLY A 102 14.68 -8.74 13.96
CA GLY A 102 15.05 -7.99 15.16
C GLY A 102 14.52 -8.60 16.46
N LEU A 103 14.03 -9.85 16.45
CA LEU A 103 13.49 -10.52 17.63
C LEU A 103 14.60 -10.96 18.57
N THR A 104 14.42 -10.68 19.86
CA THR A 104 15.24 -11.21 20.95
C THR A 104 14.43 -12.18 21.77
N PHE A 105 15.01 -13.32 22.13
CA PHE A 105 14.28 -14.36 22.86
C PHE A 105 15.19 -15.19 23.75
N THR A 106 14.56 -15.80 24.75
CA THR A 106 15.07 -16.87 25.59
C THR A 106 14.31 -18.15 25.23
N PHE A 107 15.06 -19.24 25.11
CA PHE A 107 14.53 -20.56 24.81
C PHE A 107 14.59 -21.43 26.05
N ASP A 108 13.46 -22.06 26.39
CA ASP A 108 13.34 -22.94 27.54
C ASP A 108 12.73 -24.29 27.13
N PHE A 109 13.39 -25.38 27.48
CA PHE A 109 12.90 -26.73 27.22
C PHE A 109 12.04 -27.19 28.40
N GLN A 110 10.79 -27.55 28.11
CA GLN A 110 9.85 -27.96 29.14
C GLN A 110 9.88 -29.48 29.34
N THR A 111 9.58 -30.24 28.30
CA THR A 111 9.57 -31.71 28.35
C THR A 111 9.51 -32.32 26.94
N SER A 112 9.75 -33.63 26.82
CA SER A 112 9.50 -34.42 25.62
C SER A 112 8.49 -35.52 25.93
N VAL A 113 7.52 -35.69 25.05
CA VAL A 113 6.51 -36.74 25.17
C VAL A 113 6.71 -37.74 24.04
N ASP A 114 7.14 -38.94 24.42
CA ASP A 114 7.44 -40.00 23.47
C ASP A 114 6.26 -40.98 23.42
N ARG A 115 5.78 -41.27 22.22
CA ARG A 115 4.76 -42.30 21.96
C ARG A 115 5.33 -43.35 21.03
N LYS A 116 4.59 -44.46 20.88
CA LYS A 116 5.05 -45.66 20.17
C LYS A 116 5.58 -45.40 18.76
N ASP A 117 4.90 -44.57 17.96
CA ASP A 117 5.26 -44.30 16.56
C ASP A 117 5.69 -42.85 16.30
N TYR A 118 5.54 -41.95 17.28
CA TYR A 118 5.90 -40.53 17.16
C TYR A 118 6.10 -39.90 18.54
N GLY A 119 6.83 -38.79 18.60
CA GLY A 119 6.99 -37.99 19.81
C GLY A 119 6.88 -36.51 19.51
N TYR A 120 6.86 -35.70 20.55
CA TYR A 120 6.97 -34.25 20.39
C TYR A 120 7.70 -33.61 21.57
N THR A 121 8.44 -32.57 21.25
CA THR A 121 9.25 -31.80 22.19
C THR A 121 8.55 -30.47 22.45
N ILE A 122 8.32 -30.17 23.73
CA ILE A 122 7.65 -28.95 24.18
C ILE A 122 8.71 -27.92 24.55
N CYS A 123 8.67 -26.78 23.89
CA CYS A 123 9.59 -25.67 24.11
C CYS A 123 8.80 -24.39 24.37
N ARG A 124 9.20 -23.63 25.38
CA ARG A 124 8.68 -22.30 25.65
C ARG A 124 9.67 -21.26 25.11
N ILE A 125 9.16 -20.25 24.43
CA ILE A 125 9.93 -19.14 23.90
C ILE A 125 9.38 -17.86 24.49
N LEU A 126 10.23 -17.14 25.20
CA LEU A 126 9.94 -15.85 25.82
C LEU A 126 10.79 -14.80 25.15
N GLY A 127 10.19 -13.76 24.58
CA GLY A 127 10.97 -12.76 23.88
C GLY A 127 10.27 -11.44 23.67
N GLU A 128 10.97 -10.54 23.01
CA GLU A 128 10.46 -9.24 22.59
C GLU A 128 11.03 -8.82 21.24
N GLY A 129 10.28 -8.01 20.51
CA GLY A 129 10.73 -7.37 19.28
C GLY A 129 9.60 -6.73 18.48
N PRO A 130 9.89 -6.30 17.25
CA PRO A 130 8.89 -5.74 16.35
C PRO A 130 7.79 -6.76 16.00
N PHE A 131 6.52 -6.36 16.05
CA PHE A 131 5.40 -7.25 15.73
C PHE A 131 5.46 -7.82 14.30
N GLN A 132 5.94 -7.04 13.33
CA GLN A 132 6.07 -7.50 11.94
C GLN A 132 7.02 -8.70 11.82
N ASP A 133 8.13 -8.68 12.55
CA ASP A 133 9.09 -9.77 12.55
C ASP A 133 8.56 -10.99 13.28
N LEU A 134 7.83 -10.78 14.39
CA LEU A 134 7.12 -11.84 15.10
C LEU A 134 6.09 -12.53 14.19
N TYR A 135 5.33 -11.75 13.43
CA TYR A 135 4.36 -12.29 12.47
C TYR A 135 5.04 -13.14 11.39
N LYS A 136 6.13 -12.65 10.79
CA LYS A 136 6.91 -13.41 9.80
C LYS A 136 7.40 -14.73 10.40
N PHE A 137 7.94 -14.68 11.60
CA PHE A 137 8.41 -15.86 12.33
C PHE A 137 7.30 -16.89 12.56
N LEU A 138 6.15 -16.46 13.10
CA LEU A 138 4.98 -17.32 13.30
C LEU A 138 4.50 -17.93 11.98
N TRP A 139 4.41 -17.11 10.93
CA TRP A 139 4.01 -17.57 9.62
C TRP A 139 4.97 -18.64 9.06
N ARG A 140 6.28 -18.47 9.23
CA ARG A 140 7.30 -19.45 8.79
C ARG A 140 7.28 -20.74 9.59
N ILE A 141 7.00 -20.69 10.90
CA ILE A 141 6.83 -21.90 11.70
C ILE A 141 5.61 -22.68 11.21
N GLU A 142 4.49 -21.98 11.02
CA GLU A 142 3.22 -22.60 10.61
C GLU A 142 3.26 -23.11 9.16
N HIS A 143 4.01 -22.47 8.25
CA HIS A 143 4.09 -22.88 6.83
C HIS A 143 5.38 -23.64 6.46
N GLY A 144 6.35 -23.71 7.37
CA GLY A 144 7.61 -24.43 7.18
C GLY A 144 7.38 -25.94 7.05
N GLN A 145 8.33 -26.65 6.45
CA GLN A 145 8.21 -28.11 6.26
C GLN A 145 8.19 -28.90 7.58
N PRO A 146 8.98 -28.57 8.62
CA PRO A 146 8.89 -29.25 9.91
C PRO A 146 7.51 -29.06 10.55
N LEU A 147 6.95 -30.14 11.11
CA LEU A 147 5.70 -30.07 11.87
C LEU A 147 5.96 -29.52 13.27
N VAL A 148 5.94 -28.19 13.36
CA VAL A 148 5.96 -27.44 14.63
C VAL A 148 4.59 -26.79 14.79
N LYS A 149 3.97 -27.02 15.95
CA LYS A 149 2.64 -26.51 16.29
C LYS A 149 2.76 -25.48 17.40
N LEU A 150 2.14 -24.32 17.20
CA LEU A 150 1.92 -23.34 18.25
C LEU A 150 0.74 -23.76 19.13
N THR A 151 0.96 -24.00 20.42
CA THR A 151 -0.11 -24.39 21.35
C THR A 151 -0.65 -23.24 22.17
N SER A 152 0.21 -22.30 22.55
CA SER A 152 -0.18 -21.07 23.21
C SER A 152 0.63 -19.90 22.67
N LEU A 153 -0.02 -18.73 22.64
CA LEU A 153 0.59 -17.47 22.26
C LEU A 153 -0.04 -16.36 23.10
N HIS A 154 0.77 -15.74 23.95
CA HIS A 154 0.42 -14.55 24.69
C HIS A 154 1.24 -13.38 24.17
N LEU A 155 0.56 -12.31 23.78
CA LEU A 155 1.18 -11.10 23.27
C LEU A 155 0.83 -9.94 24.18
N GLN A 156 1.82 -9.13 24.53
CA GLN A 156 1.64 -7.90 25.28
C GLN A 156 2.32 -6.74 24.58
N ARG A 157 1.63 -5.60 24.53
CA ARG A 157 2.21 -4.35 24.02
C ARG A 157 3.36 -3.94 24.94
N ARG A 158 4.50 -3.60 24.36
CA ARG A 158 5.62 -2.97 25.04
C ARG A 158 5.92 -1.64 24.33
N GLU A 159 6.26 -0.63 25.12
CA GLU A 159 6.82 0.61 24.59
C GLU A 159 8.32 0.55 24.82
N LYS A 160 9.09 0.66 23.74
CA LYS A 160 10.56 0.70 23.82
C LYS A 160 11.02 2.08 23.38
N VAL A 161 11.87 2.70 24.17
CA VAL A 161 12.52 3.95 23.78
C VAL A 161 13.82 3.60 23.07
N ILE A 162 13.94 3.98 21.81
CA ILE A 162 15.14 3.78 20.98
C ILE A 162 15.60 5.19 20.57
N GLU A 163 16.84 5.56 20.92
CA GLU A 163 17.45 6.86 20.55
C GLU A 163 16.53 8.07 20.89
N ASP A 164 16.04 8.12 22.14
CA ASP A 164 15.11 9.15 22.63
C ASP A 164 13.75 9.22 21.90
N ARG A 165 13.41 8.22 21.07
CA ARG A 165 12.11 8.10 20.38
C ARG A 165 11.35 6.88 20.89
N LYS A 166 10.05 7.02 21.16
CA LYS A 166 9.17 5.87 21.45
C LYS A 166 8.96 5.06 20.18
N ALA A 167 9.52 3.86 20.13
CA ALA A 167 9.28 2.89 19.08
C ALA A 167 7.93 2.18 19.32
N TYR A 168 6.94 2.54 18.52
CA TYR A 168 5.62 1.90 18.55
C TYR A 168 5.61 0.57 17.79
N GLY A 169 4.74 -0.34 18.19
CA GLY A 169 4.62 -1.66 17.55
C GLY A 169 5.63 -2.70 18.04
N TRP A 170 6.27 -2.46 19.19
CA TRP A 170 7.05 -3.45 19.92
C TRP A 170 6.13 -4.34 20.75
N VAL A 171 6.43 -5.64 20.78
CA VAL A 171 5.64 -6.62 21.53
C VAL A 171 6.56 -7.53 22.33
N SER A 172 6.16 -7.84 23.55
CA SER A 172 6.67 -9.01 24.25
C SER A 172 5.74 -10.19 23.99
N PHE A 173 6.33 -11.36 23.77
CA PHE A 173 5.61 -12.59 23.46
C PHE A 173 6.06 -13.74 24.36
N ASP A 174 5.10 -14.58 24.72
CA ASP A 174 5.29 -15.84 25.40
C ASP A 174 4.54 -16.92 24.62
N MET A 175 5.27 -17.88 24.08
CA MET A 175 4.70 -18.92 23.25
C MET A 175 5.21 -20.30 23.62
N ILE A 176 4.34 -21.29 23.45
CA ILE A 176 4.70 -22.70 23.60
C ILE A 176 4.60 -23.37 22.23
N LEU A 177 5.69 -24.04 21.85
CA LEU A 177 5.81 -24.80 20.61
C LEU A 177 5.89 -26.29 20.92
N GLU A 178 5.17 -27.09 20.16
CA GLU A 178 5.31 -28.53 20.10
C GLU A 178 5.97 -28.92 18.78
N ALA A 179 7.21 -29.40 18.85
CA ALA A 179 7.95 -29.88 17.70
C ALA A 179 7.79 -31.40 17.56
N TYR A 180 7.03 -31.84 16.57
CA TYR A 180 6.70 -33.25 16.36
C TYR A 180 7.81 -33.96 15.59
N TYR A 181 8.06 -35.22 15.94
CA TYR A 181 9.05 -36.07 15.27
C TYR A 181 8.59 -37.54 15.24
N SER A 182 9.15 -38.34 14.34
CA SER A 182 8.89 -39.77 14.28
C SER A 182 10.11 -40.49 13.71
N PRO A 183 10.76 -41.39 14.46
CA PRO A 183 11.86 -42.20 13.93
C PRO A 183 11.45 -43.12 12.77
N LYS A 184 10.18 -43.56 12.77
CA LYS A 184 9.64 -44.54 11.81
C LYS A 184 9.15 -43.90 10.52
N TYR A 185 8.49 -42.74 10.62
CA TYR A 185 7.91 -42.01 9.49
C TYR A 185 8.72 -40.75 9.14
N ALA A 186 9.98 -40.70 9.54
CA ALA A 186 10.89 -39.60 9.27
C ALA A 186 11.07 -39.41 7.76
N ILE A 187 10.83 -38.20 7.27
CA ILE A 187 11.06 -37.83 5.87
C ILE A 187 12.05 -36.68 5.77
N LEU A 188 12.03 -35.77 6.75
CA LEU A 188 12.96 -34.65 6.78
C LEU A 188 14.35 -35.12 7.20
N LYS A 189 15.36 -34.64 6.47
CA LYS A 189 16.76 -34.83 6.84
C LYS A 189 17.21 -33.68 7.75
N GLU A 190 18.21 -33.96 8.57
CA GLU A 190 18.92 -32.92 9.31
C GLU A 190 19.98 -32.24 8.41
N PRO A 191 20.22 -30.93 8.57
CA PRO A 191 19.51 -30.01 9.47
C PRO A 191 18.12 -29.67 8.92
N TRP A 192 17.14 -29.42 9.81
CA TRP A 192 15.76 -29.15 9.37
C TRP A 192 15.70 -28.04 8.32
N PRO A 193 14.98 -28.22 7.20
CA PRO A 193 15.02 -27.28 6.10
C PRO A 193 14.28 -25.98 6.43
N VAL A 194 14.85 -24.86 6.00
CA VAL A 194 14.23 -23.53 6.02
C VAL A 194 13.87 -23.17 4.59
N GLN A 195 12.61 -22.82 4.33
CA GLN A 195 12.17 -22.38 3.01
C GLN A 195 12.71 -20.97 2.73
N VAL A 196 13.53 -20.85 1.68
CA VAL A 196 14.11 -19.59 1.22
C VAL A 196 13.33 -19.10 -0.01
N GLY A 197 13.08 -17.80 -0.12
CA GLY A 197 12.43 -17.18 -1.28
C GLY A 197 10.91 -17.14 -1.24
N VAL A 198 10.27 -17.69 -0.20
CA VAL A 198 8.83 -17.45 0.07
C VAL A 198 8.71 -16.27 1.02
N GLU A 199 8.13 -15.17 0.54
CA GLU A 199 7.83 -13.99 1.34
C GLU A 199 6.57 -14.23 2.17
N ALA A 200 6.66 -13.92 3.46
CA ALA A 200 5.50 -13.92 4.33
C ALA A 200 4.58 -12.73 3.95
N PRO A 201 3.26 -12.88 4.04
CA PRO A 201 2.33 -11.80 3.72
C PRO A 201 2.53 -10.61 4.65
N VAL A 202 2.33 -9.40 4.13
CA VAL A 202 2.38 -8.19 4.95
C VAL A 202 1.07 -8.07 5.73
N THR A 203 1.15 -7.98 7.05
CA THR A 203 -0.02 -7.74 7.93
C THR A 203 0.01 -6.34 8.51
N TYR A 204 -1.18 -5.80 8.81
CA TYR A 204 -1.31 -4.62 9.65
C TYR A 204 -0.79 -4.90 11.07
N ASN A 205 -0.11 -3.93 11.67
CA ASN A 205 0.40 -4.05 13.04
C ASN A 205 -0.68 -3.64 14.05
N PHE A 206 -1.35 -4.63 14.66
CA PHE A 206 -2.40 -4.41 15.66
C PHE A 206 -1.89 -3.72 16.94
N PHE A 207 -0.58 -3.74 17.17
CA PHE A 207 0.06 -3.10 18.33
C PHE A 207 0.55 -1.69 18.03
N TYR A 208 0.42 -1.24 16.78
CA TYR A 208 0.63 0.15 16.43
C TYR A 208 -0.58 0.96 16.89
N PRO A 209 -0.39 2.04 17.69
CA PRO A 209 -1.51 2.83 18.17
C PRO A 209 -2.17 3.56 16.99
N LEU A 210 -3.51 3.51 16.94
CA LEU A 210 -4.30 4.26 15.95
C LEU A 210 -4.14 5.77 16.12
N ILE A 211 -3.92 6.20 17.37
CA ILE A 211 -3.65 7.58 17.75
C ILE A 211 -2.31 7.58 18.50
N LEU A 212 -1.30 8.23 17.93
CA LEU A 212 0.00 8.41 18.54
C LEU A 212 -0.19 9.22 19.85
N PRO A 213 0.34 8.74 20.98
CA PRO A 213 0.25 9.47 22.24
C PRO A 213 1.10 10.76 22.23
N GLU A 214 2.14 10.80 21.40
CA GLU A 214 3.01 11.96 21.21
C GLU A 214 3.17 12.25 19.71
N LEU A 215 3.14 13.52 19.35
CA LEU A 215 3.31 13.94 17.95
C LEU A 215 4.78 13.82 17.53
N PRO A 216 5.07 13.36 16.31
CA PRO A 216 6.43 13.27 15.82
C PRO A 216 7.08 14.67 15.77
N PRO A 217 8.35 14.82 16.16
CA PRO A 217 9.02 16.12 16.14
C PRO A 217 9.09 16.71 14.71
N ASN A 218 9.11 18.03 14.62
CA ASN A 218 9.22 18.77 13.37
C ASN A 218 10.68 18.81 12.85
N ASP A 219 11.28 17.65 12.59
CA ASP A 219 12.70 17.52 12.21
C ASP A 219 13.03 18.23 10.89
N GLU A 220 12.09 18.19 9.92
CA GLU A 220 12.21 18.88 8.62
C GLU A 220 11.93 20.39 8.70
N ASN A 221 11.65 20.91 9.91
CA ASN A 221 11.38 22.31 10.17
C ASN A 221 10.23 22.89 9.31
N LEU A 222 9.21 22.07 9.01
CA LEU A 222 8.06 22.41 8.18
C LEU A 222 7.24 23.56 8.81
N PRO A 223 6.46 24.31 8.00
CA PRO A 223 5.59 25.36 8.54
C PRO A 223 4.51 24.79 9.46
N GLU A 224 4.35 25.33 10.66
CA GLU A 224 3.29 24.95 11.59
C GLU A 224 2.03 25.79 11.30
N VAL A 225 0.90 25.11 11.08
CA VAL A 225 -0.39 25.74 10.74
C VAL A 225 -1.20 26.09 11.99
N GLU A 226 -0.99 25.34 13.08
CA GLU A 226 -1.69 25.60 14.34
C GLU A 226 -1.22 26.92 14.95
N GLY A 227 -2.15 27.86 15.14
CA GLY A 227 -1.83 29.24 15.55
C GLY A 227 -1.27 30.14 14.44
N ALA A 228 -1.15 29.65 13.20
CA ALA A 228 -0.68 30.46 12.08
C ALA A 228 -1.73 31.48 11.62
N LYS A 229 -1.24 32.57 11.03
CA LYS A 229 -2.08 33.61 10.40
C LYS A 229 -1.85 33.59 8.90
N LEU A 230 -2.93 33.57 8.12
CA LEU A 230 -2.86 33.80 6.68
C LEU A 230 -2.54 35.28 6.45
N LEU A 231 -1.65 35.63 5.53
CA LEU A 231 -1.27 37.03 5.26
C LEU A 231 -1.69 37.48 3.89
N ALA A 232 -1.53 36.62 2.90
CA ALA A 232 -1.85 36.92 1.51
C ALA A 232 -2.21 35.65 0.75
N ILE A 233 -3.08 35.80 -0.25
CA ILE A 233 -3.34 34.81 -1.29
C ILE A 233 -3.02 35.48 -2.62
N THR A 234 -1.99 35.00 -3.32
CA THR A 234 -1.54 35.56 -4.60
C THR A 234 -1.51 34.46 -5.64
N GLY A 235 -2.44 34.50 -6.58
CA GLY A 235 -2.57 33.44 -7.59
C GLY A 235 -2.77 32.07 -6.93
N ASP A 236 -1.86 31.15 -7.19
CA ASP A 236 -1.83 29.77 -6.68
C ASP A 236 -1.11 29.62 -5.32
N ARG A 237 -0.65 30.73 -4.72
CA ARG A 237 0.14 30.71 -3.49
C ARG A 237 -0.58 31.34 -2.32
N VAL A 238 -0.33 30.80 -1.14
CA VAL A 238 -0.70 31.39 0.16
C VAL A 238 0.55 31.71 0.96
N TYR A 239 0.54 32.85 1.62
CA TYR A 239 1.58 33.27 2.55
C TYR A 239 1.04 33.15 3.95
N ILE A 240 1.65 32.31 4.78
CA ILE A 240 1.28 32.13 6.18
C ILE A 240 2.42 32.61 7.08
N LYS A 241 2.05 33.11 8.25
CA LYS A 241 2.96 33.37 9.36
C LYS A 241 2.67 32.36 10.46
N ASP A 242 3.62 31.47 10.71
CA ASP A 242 3.60 30.48 11.79
C ASP A 242 3.50 31.19 13.16
N GLY A 243 3.03 30.51 14.20
CA GLY A 243 3.08 30.97 15.60
C GLY A 243 4.49 31.33 16.07
N LYS A 244 5.53 30.71 15.49
CA LYS A 244 6.95 31.08 15.69
C LYS A 244 7.39 32.35 14.93
N GLY A 245 6.49 32.99 14.19
CA GLY A 245 6.74 34.21 13.43
C GLY A 245 7.38 34.02 12.06
N ARG A 246 7.64 32.77 11.64
CA ARG A 246 8.23 32.44 10.34
C ARG A 246 7.23 32.62 9.20
N LEU A 247 7.67 33.20 8.09
CA LEU A 247 6.88 33.35 6.88
C LEU A 247 7.09 32.14 5.96
N ALA A 248 6.00 31.51 5.53
CA ALA A 248 6.03 30.41 4.57
C ALA A 248 5.10 30.69 3.38
N SER A 249 5.60 30.43 2.16
CA SER A 249 4.84 30.46 0.92
C SER A 249 4.48 29.03 0.53
N LEU A 250 3.20 28.72 0.41
CA LEU A 250 2.70 27.37 0.11
C LEU A 250 1.78 27.38 -1.11
N ARG A 251 1.75 26.26 -1.81
CA ARG A 251 0.83 25.90 -2.90
C ARG A 251 -0.03 24.71 -2.50
N GLU A 252 -1.15 24.51 -3.18
CA GLU A 252 -1.97 23.31 -2.99
C GLU A 252 -1.11 22.04 -3.17
N GLY A 253 -1.17 21.15 -2.19
CA GLY A 253 -0.35 19.93 -2.12
C GLY A 253 0.93 20.07 -1.29
N ASP A 254 1.40 21.29 -1.00
CA ASP A 254 2.64 21.48 -0.24
C ASP A 254 2.51 20.94 1.20
N ARG A 255 3.62 20.37 1.69
CA ARG A 255 3.72 19.79 3.04
C ARG A 255 3.79 20.88 4.09
N VAL A 256 3.07 20.65 5.18
CA VAL A 256 3.14 21.43 6.42
C VAL A 256 3.40 20.46 7.57
N TYR A 257 3.76 20.98 8.74
CA TYR A 257 3.91 20.12 9.91
C TYR A 257 2.60 19.36 10.17
N LEU A 258 2.72 18.04 10.29
CA LEU A 258 1.61 17.10 10.45
C LEU A 258 0.61 17.05 9.29
N GLY A 259 0.87 17.61 8.10
CA GLY A 259 -0.15 17.61 7.05
C GLY A 259 0.23 18.23 5.72
N LYS A 260 -0.79 18.71 5.00
CA LYS A 260 -0.64 19.42 3.72
C LYS A 260 -1.68 20.51 3.52
N LEU A 261 -1.35 21.48 2.66
CA LEU A 261 -2.33 22.44 2.13
C LEU A 261 -3.24 21.72 1.14
N ALA A 262 -4.53 21.57 1.48
CA ALA A 262 -5.48 20.82 0.67
C ALA A 262 -6.16 21.67 -0.40
N LYS A 263 -6.51 22.92 -0.08
CA LYS A 263 -7.21 23.81 -1.02
C LYS A 263 -7.05 25.28 -0.66
N ILE A 264 -7.04 26.14 -1.67
CA ILE A 264 -7.04 27.60 -1.57
C ILE A 264 -8.37 28.13 -2.14
N ASP A 265 -9.19 28.75 -1.30
CA ASP A 265 -10.41 29.45 -1.72
C ASP A 265 -10.14 30.96 -1.83
N ARG A 266 -9.98 31.42 -3.08
CA ARG A 266 -9.73 32.83 -3.39
C ARG A 266 -10.95 33.72 -3.18
N ASN A 267 -12.15 33.19 -3.38
CA ASN A 267 -13.39 33.98 -3.32
C ASN A 267 -13.70 34.38 -1.87
N GLU A 268 -13.41 33.48 -0.95
CA GLU A 268 -13.69 33.67 0.48
C GLU A 268 -12.44 34.09 1.27
N GLY A 269 -11.28 34.13 0.63
CA GLY A 269 -10.01 34.46 1.29
C GLY A 269 -9.60 33.42 2.34
N ARG A 270 -9.80 32.14 2.04
CA ARG A 270 -9.56 31.02 2.98
C ARG A 270 -8.55 30.01 2.41
N ALA A 271 -7.75 29.42 3.29
CA ALA A 271 -6.86 28.31 2.97
C ALA A 271 -7.22 27.12 3.89
N ILE A 272 -7.40 25.94 3.29
CA ILE A 272 -7.84 24.72 3.97
C ILE A 272 -6.66 23.77 4.06
N PHE A 273 -6.28 23.42 5.28
CA PHE A 273 -5.22 22.48 5.59
C PHE A 273 -5.83 21.18 6.13
N LEU A 274 -5.24 20.06 5.76
CA LEU A 274 -5.55 18.75 6.33
C LEU A 274 -4.35 18.27 7.13
N LEU A 275 -4.53 18.21 8.45
CA LEU A 275 -3.53 17.76 9.41
C LEU A 275 -3.90 16.36 9.89
N ASN A 276 -2.89 15.54 10.15
CA ASN A 276 -2.95 14.23 10.77
C ASN A 276 -2.18 14.32 12.09
N GLU A 277 -2.90 14.66 13.16
CA GLU A 277 -2.37 14.80 14.51
C GLU A 277 -2.23 13.40 15.13
N GLY A 278 -1.27 12.64 14.62
CA GLY A 278 -0.95 11.31 15.12
C GLY A 278 -2.03 10.26 14.85
N GLY A 279 -2.94 10.44 13.90
CA GLY A 279 -4.04 9.52 13.58
C GLY A 279 -5.40 10.20 13.60
N ILE A 280 -5.48 11.40 14.18
CA ILE A 280 -6.69 12.23 14.16
C ILE A 280 -6.58 13.21 12.99
N PHE A 281 -7.46 13.03 12.00
CA PHE A 281 -7.54 13.96 10.87
C PHE A 281 -8.31 15.21 11.26
N ARG A 282 -7.63 16.36 11.22
CA ARG A 282 -8.20 17.67 11.51
C ARG A 282 -8.14 18.57 10.28
N ARG A 283 -9.27 19.23 10.01
CA ARG A 283 -9.36 20.27 8.99
C ARG A 283 -9.15 21.63 9.65
N VAL A 284 -8.08 22.33 9.28
CA VAL A 284 -7.78 23.68 9.77
C VAL A 284 -8.05 24.67 8.65
N GLU A 285 -8.89 25.67 8.92
CA GLU A 285 -9.19 26.74 7.97
C GLU A 285 -8.55 28.03 8.45
N LEU A 286 -7.54 28.50 7.71
CA LEU A 286 -7.00 29.85 7.92
C LEU A 286 -7.77 30.82 7.05
N ARG A 287 -8.25 31.89 7.67
CA ARG A 287 -8.89 33.00 6.96
C ARG A 287 -7.94 34.17 6.93
N MET A 288 -8.00 34.95 5.86
CA MET A 288 -7.31 36.23 5.82
C MET A 288 -7.75 37.03 7.07
N PRO A 289 -6.81 37.53 7.88
CA PRO A 289 -7.15 38.38 8.99
C PRO A 289 -7.94 39.52 8.40
N VAL A 290 -9.17 39.66 8.89
CA VAL A 290 -9.88 40.93 8.75
C VAL A 290 -8.99 41.88 9.51
N SER A 291 -8.16 42.60 8.77
CA SER A 291 -7.23 43.55 9.34
C SER A 291 -8.05 44.48 10.23
N GLU A 292 -7.75 44.48 11.53
CA GLU A 292 -8.23 45.54 12.43
C GLU A 292 -7.78 46.95 11.97
N GLY A 293 -7.03 47.04 10.87
CA GLY A 293 -7.19 48.14 9.91
C GLY A 293 -6.86 47.72 8.47
N GLY A 294 -7.82 47.87 7.54
CA GLY A 294 -7.46 48.16 6.13
C GLY A 294 -7.94 47.26 4.99
N TYR A 295 -9.26 47.06 4.81
CA TYR A 295 -9.80 47.87 3.71
C TYR A 295 -10.05 49.21 4.39
N THR A 296 -9.43 50.30 3.95
CA THR A 296 -9.87 51.61 4.43
C THR A 296 -11.23 51.83 3.80
N VAL A 297 -12.27 51.22 4.38
CA VAL A 297 -13.62 51.23 3.87
C VAL A 297 -14.07 52.68 3.85
N ALA A 298 -14.17 53.25 2.65
CA ALA A 298 -14.54 54.64 2.50
C ALA A 298 -15.96 54.83 3.02
N LYS A 299 -16.19 55.98 3.64
CA LYS A 299 -17.53 56.44 4.02
C LYS A 299 -18.05 57.31 2.90
N LEU A 300 -19.25 57.00 2.44
CA LEU A 300 -20.02 57.90 1.59
C LEU A 300 -20.44 59.10 2.46
N LEU A 301 -19.90 60.28 2.17
CA LEU A 301 -20.15 61.50 2.95
C LEU A 301 -21.42 62.21 2.48
N LYS A 302 -21.61 62.29 1.17
CA LYS A 302 -22.70 63.09 0.58
C LYS A 302 -23.09 62.55 -0.79
N VAL A 303 -24.40 62.57 -1.06
CA VAL A 303 -24.98 62.41 -2.39
C VAL A 303 -25.99 63.54 -2.56
N ARG A 304 -25.82 64.40 -3.56
CA ARG A 304 -26.70 65.56 -3.83
C ARG A 304 -26.86 65.75 -5.33
N ALA A 305 -28.03 66.20 -5.77
CA ALA A 305 -28.24 66.77 -7.10
C ALA A 305 -28.42 68.29 -6.99
N GLU A 306 -27.96 69.01 -8.00
CA GLU A 306 -28.09 70.46 -8.15
C GLU A 306 -28.28 70.82 -9.62
N VAL A 307 -29.18 71.76 -9.90
CA VAL A 307 -29.41 72.29 -11.24
C VAL A 307 -28.45 73.46 -11.45
N THR A 308 -27.77 73.48 -12.60
CA THR A 308 -26.84 74.51 -13.04
C THR A 308 -27.27 75.07 -14.40
N GLU A 309 -26.68 76.17 -14.85
CA GLU A 309 -26.98 76.76 -16.16
C GLU A 309 -26.71 75.79 -17.35
N GLU A 310 -25.84 74.79 -17.17
CA GLU A 310 -25.46 73.81 -18.20
C GLU A 310 -26.17 72.45 -18.08
N GLY A 311 -27.12 72.30 -17.13
CA GLY A 311 -27.85 71.06 -16.86
C GLY A 311 -27.78 70.62 -15.39
N THR A 312 -27.96 69.32 -15.13
CA THR A 312 -28.02 68.77 -13.76
C THR A 312 -26.75 68.04 -13.36
N VAL A 313 -26.23 68.34 -12.17
CA VAL A 313 -25.02 67.72 -11.63
C VAL A 313 -25.36 66.89 -10.39
N VAL A 314 -24.97 65.60 -10.41
CA VAL A 314 -25.03 64.71 -9.24
C VAL A 314 -23.65 64.58 -8.62
N GLU A 315 -23.52 65.06 -7.39
CA GLU A 315 -22.31 65.02 -6.56
C GLU A 315 -22.32 63.76 -5.68
N ILE A 316 -21.28 62.93 -5.78
CA ILE A 316 -21.01 61.79 -4.90
C ILE A 316 -19.66 62.02 -4.22
N ARG A 317 -19.67 62.23 -2.91
CA ARG A 317 -18.46 62.52 -2.12
C ARG A 317 -18.15 61.42 -1.12
N THR A 318 -16.90 61.00 -1.06
CA THR A 318 -16.38 60.02 -0.10
C THR A 318 -15.33 60.63 0.83
N ASP A 319 -15.02 59.96 1.94
CA ASP A 319 -13.98 60.40 2.88
C ASP A 319 -12.55 60.17 2.36
N ARG A 320 -12.39 59.41 1.26
CA ARG A 320 -11.14 59.15 0.56
C ARG A 320 -11.40 58.70 -0.89
N PRO A 321 -10.39 58.71 -1.78
CA PRO A 321 -10.53 58.19 -3.15
C PRO A 321 -11.01 56.73 -3.18
N VAL A 322 -11.90 56.42 -4.13
CA VAL A 322 -12.51 55.08 -4.27
C VAL A 322 -12.52 54.62 -5.72
N ARG A 323 -12.66 53.31 -5.94
CA ARG A 323 -12.95 52.77 -7.27
C ARG A 323 -14.45 52.82 -7.52
N TYR A 324 -14.83 53.07 -8.77
CA TYR A 324 -16.22 53.12 -9.18
C TYR A 324 -16.44 52.50 -10.56
N ARG A 325 -17.69 52.12 -10.83
CA ARG A 325 -18.21 51.72 -12.14
C ARG A 325 -19.57 52.37 -12.30
N HIS A 326 -19.91 52.83 -13.51
CA HIS A 326 -21.25 53.28 -13.85
C HIS A 326 -21.85 52.49 -15.01
N PHE A 327 -23.17 52.42 -15.10
CA PHE A 327 -23.91 51.88 -16.24
C PHE A 327 -25.35 52.38 -16.23
N THR A 328 -25.99 52.35 -17.40
CA THR A 328 -27.40 52.72 -17.58
C THR A 328 -28.28 51.46 -17.60
N LEU A 329 -29.49 51.58 -17.07
CA LEU A 329 -30.56 50.60 -17.19
C LEU A 329 -31.75 51.28 -17.86
N ASN A 330 -32.35 50.60 -18.84
CA ASN A 330 -33.57 51.06 -19.51
C ASN A 330 -34.74 50.22 -18.98
N SER A 331 -35.91 50.82 -18.73
CA SER A 331 -37.10 50.20 -18.08
C SER A 331 -37.07 50.01 -16.55
N PRO A 332 -37.28 51.08 -15.74
CA PRO A 332 -37.27 52.49 -16.13
C PRO A 332 -35.84 53.04 -16.20
N ASP A 333 -35.68 54.20 -16.82
CA ASP A 333 -34.36 54.79 -17.12
C ASP A 333 -33.63 55.24 -15.87
N ARG A 334 -32.42 54.68 -15.67
CA ARG A 334 -31.63 54.87 -14.46
C ARG A 334 -30.14 54.80 -14.74
N VAL A 335 -29.37 55.65 -14.08
CA VAL A 335 -27.90 55.52 -14.01
C VAL A 335 -27.51 54.94 -12.66
N VAL A 336 -26.72 53.87 -12.69
CA VAL A 336 -26.23 53.18 -11.49
C VAL A 336 -24.74 53.38 -11.35
N VAL A 337 -24.29 53.79 -10.16
CA VAL A 337 -22.88 53.94 -9.81
C VAL A 337 -22.56 53.02 -8.63
N ASP A 338 -21.72 52.02 -8.87
CA ASP A 338 -21.21 51.10 -7.85
C ASP A 338 -19.83 51.58 -7.37
N LEU A 339 -19.63 51.65 -6.05
CA LEU A 339 -18.44 52.18 -5.38
C LEU A 339 -17.84 51.12 -4.45
N TRP A 340 -16.54 50.83 -4.56
CA TRP A 340 -15.85 49.89 -3.66
C TRP A 340 -14.37 50.26 -3.38
N PRO A 341 -13.85 49.95 -2.17
CA PRO A 341 -14.55 49.47 -0.98
C PRO A 341 -15.25 50.62 -0.22
N VAL A 342 -16.59 50.62 -0.17
CA VAL A 342 -17.39 51.68 0.49
C VAL A 342 -18.45 51.05 1.39
N ALA A 343 -18.51 51.47 2.65
CA ALA A 343 -19.56 51.08 3.58
C ALA A 343 -20.41 52.28 4.00
N PHE A 344 -21.68 51.96 4.22
CA PHE A 344 -22.70 52.92 4.49
C PHE A 344 -23.21 52.84 5.94
N GLY A 345 -23.32 53.99 6.62
CA GLY A 345 -23.82 54.09 7.99
C GLY A 345 -25.35 53.99 8.06
N ARG A 346 -25.89 52.76 8.12
CA ARG A 346 -27.24 52.34 8.57
C ARG A 346 -28.54 53.04 8.08
N LYS A 347 -28.55 54.20 7.42
CA LYS A 347 -29.78 54.84 6.88
C LYS A 347 -29.88 54.85 5.35
N LEU A 348 -30.62 53.91 4.75
CA LEU A 348 -31.05 54.03 3.35
C LEU A 348 -31.50 55.47 3.09
N GLY A 349 -30.86 56.14 2.13
CA GLY A 349 -31.23 57.49 1.78
C GLY A 349 -31.89 57.52 0.42
N LYS A 350 -33.03 58.20 0.38
CA LYS A 350 -33.75 58.54 -0.84
C LYS A 350 -33.96 60.04 -0.79
N VAL A 351 -33.57 60.72 -1.85
CA VAL A 351 -33.84 62.15 -2.02
C VAL A 351 -34.62 62.28 -3.31
N GLU A 352 -35.87 62.72 -3.18
CA GLU A 352 -36.74 63.08 -4.30
C GLU A 352 -36.66 64.59 -4.48
N GLY A 353 -36.66 65.05 -5.72
CA GLY A 353 -36.53 66.46 -6.08
C GLY A 353 -36.69 66.65 -7.57
N GLU A 354 -36.92 67.89 -7.98
CA GLU A 354 -37.02 68.29 -9.37
C GLU A 354 -35.67 68.88 -9.80
N TRP A 355 -34.80 68.04 -10.35
CA TRP A 355 -33.48 68.45 -10.85
C TRP A 355 -33.37 68.11 -12.34
N GLY A 356 -34.22 68.73 -13.16
CA GLY A 356 -34.31 68.47 -14.60
C GLY A 356 -34.54 66.98 -14.90
N PRO A 357 -33.66 66.28 -15.64
CA PRO A 357 -33.84 64.88 -15.98
C PRO A 357 -33.75 63.93 -14.78
N VAL A 358 -33.24 64.38 -13.63
CA VAL A 358 -33.08 63.55 -12.43
C VAL A 358 -34.30 63.67 -11.51
N ARG A 359 -35.07 62.58 -11.42
CA ARG A 359 -36.28 62.49 -10.57
C ARG A 359 -35.98 62.10 -9.13
N ARG A 360 -35.04 61.17 -8.94
CA ARG A 360 -34.77 60.60 -7.61
C ARG A 360 -33.37 60.04 -7.46
N LEU A 361 -32.73 60.36 -6.35
CA LEU A 361 -31.48 59.75 -5.92
C LEU A 361 -31.73 58.68 -4.86
N ARG A 362 -31.19 57.49 -5.07
CA ARG A 362 -31.25 56.37 -4.11
C ARG A 362 -29.84 55.90 -3.81
N TYR A 363 -29.51 55.68 -2.54
CA TYR A 363 -28.23 55.10 -2.18
C TYR A 363 -28.37 54.06 -1.06
N SER A 364 -27.69 52.93 -1.24
CA SER A 364 -27.75 51.79 -0.33
C SER A 364 -26.46 50.97 -0.33
N GLN A 365 -26.34 50.09 0.67
CA GLN A 365 -25.32 49.05 0.65
C GLN A 365 -25.78 47.92 -0.30
N TYR A 366 -25.09 47.74 -1.43
CA TYR A 366 -25.42 46.70 -2.42
C TYR A 366 -24.85 45.33 -2.03
N ARG A 367 -23.63 45.32 -1.48
CA ARG A 367 -22.95 44.10 -1.01
C ARG A 367 -22.16 44.39 0.26
N PHE A 368 -22.19 43.47 1.23
CA PHE A 368 -21.48 43.62 2.52
C PHE A 368 -20.05 43.06 2.51
N SER A 369 -19.75 42.09 1.62
CA SER A 369 -18.42 41.50 1.48
C SER A 369 -18.14 41.12 0.02
N PRO A 370 -17.19 41.79 -0.67
CA PRO A 370 -16.55 43.05 -0.28
C PRO A 370 -17.56 44.21 -0.20
N PRO A 371 -17.35 45.22 0.67
CA PRO A 371 -18.31 46.30 0.89
C PRO A 371 -18.45 47.18 -0.37
N THR A 372 -19.63 47.16 -0.96
CA THR A 372 -19.99 47.92 -2.18
C THR A 372 -21.21 48.79 -1.92
N ALA A 373 -21.07 50.11 -2.05
CA ALA A 373 -22.18 51.05 -2.03
C ALA A 373 -22.70 51.27 -3.45
N ARG A 374 -24.02 51.40 -3.60
CA ARG A 374 -24.66 51.67 -4.89
C ARG A 374 -25.46 52.96 -4.79
N VAL A 375 -25.17 53.89 -5.69
CA VAL A 375 -25.97 55.09 -5.94
C VAL A 375 -26.77 54.86 -7.23
N VAL A 376 -28.06 55.13 -7.20
CA VAL A 376 -28.97 54.99 -8.34
C VAL A 376 -29.65 56.34 -8.56
N VAL A 377 -29.46 56.88 -9.76
CA VAL A 377 -30.10 58.09 -10.26
C VAL A 377 -31.27 57.64 -11.13
N ASP A 378 -32.50 57.82 -10.64
CA ASP A 378 -33.70 57.58 -11.42
C ASP A 378 -33.99 58.81 -12.28
N LEU A 379 -34.17 58.59 -13.58
CA LEU A 379 -34.41 59.64 -14.57
C LEU A 379 -35.90 59.72 -14.94
N GLU A 380 -36.33 60.89 -15.41
CA GLU A 380 -37.65 61.06 -16.05
C GLU A 380 -37.64 60.48 -17.46
N ASP A 381 -36.66 60.90 -18.27
CA ASP A 381 -36.37 60.38 -19.60
C ASP A 381 -34.85 60.12 -19.75
N LEU A 382 -34.47 59.28 -20.71
CA LEU A 382 -33.07 58.97 -20.99
C LEU A 382 -32.29 60.23 -21.40
N ALA A 383 -31.44 60.72 -20.50
CA ALA A 383 -30.57 61.87 -20.74
C ALA A 383 -29.08 61.45 -20.90
N PRO A 384 -28.33 62.04 -21.85
CA PRO A 384 -26.89 61.82 -21.96
C PRO A 384 -26.17 62.37 -20.74
N TYR A 385 -25.13 61.65 -20.28
CA TYR A 385 -24.36 62.05 -19.12
C TYR A 385 -22.87 61.80 -19.27
N GLU A 386 -22.07 62.62 -18.59
CA GLU A 386 -20.62 62.47 -18.47
C GLU A 386 -20.24 62.26 -17.01
N VAL A 387 -19.18 61.47 -16.78
CA VAL A 387 -18.66 61.22 -15.43
C VAL A 387 -17.24 61.74 -15.32
N SER A 388 -16.99 62.59 -14.32
CA SER A 388 -15.66 63.06 -13.96
C SER A 388 -15.32 62.68 -12.52
N HIS A 389 -14.04 62.41 -12.26
CA HIS A 389 -13.55 61.96 -10.95
C HIS A 389 -12.31 62.77 -10.53
N GLU A 390 -12.40 63.43 -9.38
CA GLU A 390 -11.33 64.22 -8.80
C GLU A 390 -11.13 63.83 -7.33
N GLY A 391 -10.08 63.06 -7.04
CA GLY A 391 -9.74 62.64 -5.68
C GLY A 391 -10.84 61.80 -5.01
N ASN A 392 -11.63 62.41 -4.14
CA ASN A 392 -12.74 61.80 -3.39
C ASN A 392 -14.13 62.30 -3.84
N LEU A 393 -14.19 62.93 -5.01
CA LEU A 393 -15.38 63.50 -5.61
C LEU A 393 -15.66 62.85 -6.96
N ILE A 394 -16.86 62.30 -7.14
CA ILE A 394 -17.38 61.80 -8.41
C ILE A 394 -18.56 62.68 -8.81
N LEU A 395 -18.52 63.24 -10.01
CA LEU A 395 -19.57 64.09 -10.57
C LEU A 395 -20.16 63.41 -11.79
N LEU A 396 -21.50 63.33 -11.82
CA LEU A 396 -22.24 62.97 -13.02
C LEU A 396 -22.92 64.24 -13.54
N ARG A 397 -22.61 64.64 -14.77
CA ARG A 397 -23.23 65.80 -15.43
C ARG A 397 -24.21 65.32 -16.47
N PHE A 398 -25.49 65.64 -16.30
CA PHE A 398 -26.56 65.41 -17.26
C PHE A 398 -26.80 66.71 -18.02
N ARG A 399 -26.77 66.66 -19.36
CA ARG A 399 -27.09 67.82 -20.19
C ARG A 399 -28.60 67.83 -20.45
N GLU A 400 -29.21 69.01 -20.38
CA GLU A 400 -30.55 69.24 -20.92
C GLU A 400 -30.42 69.47 -22.43
N GLU A 401 -31.21 68.76 -23.24
CA GLU A 401 -31.30 68.97 -24.69
C GLU A 401 -32.18 70.17 -25.04
#